data_AF-A0A327JFV4-F1
#
_entry.id   AF-A0A327JFV4-F1
#
_cell.length_a   1.000
_cell.length_b   1.000
_cell.length_c   1.000
_cell.angle_alpha   90.00
_cell.angle_beta   90.00
_cell.angle_gamma   90.00
#
_symmetry.space_group_name_H-M   'P 1'
#
loop_
_entity.id
_entity.type
_entity.pdbx_description
1 polymer ?
#
loop_
_entity_poly.entity_id
_entity_poly.type
_entity_poly.pdbx_seq_one_letter_code
_entity_poly.pdbx_strand_id
1 'polypeptide(L)' 'LYAGEEAVAAGVCAHLNDEDTITSTHRGHGHCIAKGCDLKGMMSEIYGKSAGLCKGKGGSMHIADFDKGMLGANGIVG' A
#
# COMPACT_ATOMS: atom_id res chain seq x y z
N LEU A 1 -9.06 4.17 7.76
CA LEU A 1 -10.37 4.18 7.07
C LEU A 1 -10.17 4.89 5.74
N TYR A 2 -10.56 4.28 4.61
CA TYR A 2 -10.41 4.84 3.25
C TYR A 2 -11.77 5.03 2.55
N ALA A 3 -12.86 4.94 3.31
CA ALA A 3 -14.21 5.00 2.77
C ALA A 3 -14.52 6.41 2.25
N GLY A 4 -15.00 6.50 1.00
CA GLY A 4 -15.25 7.75 0.28
C GLY A 4 -14.06 8.32 -0.50
N GLU A 5 -12.88 7.69 -0.41
CA GLU A 5 -11.64 8.11 -1.08
C GLU A 5 -11.20 7.12 -2.18
N GLU A 6 -11.97 6.05 -2.41
CA GLU A 6 -11.62 4.89 -3.23
C GLU A 6 -11.35 5.25 -4.69
N ALA A 7 -12.10 6.21 -5.22
CA ALA A 7 -12.02 6.62 -6.62
C ALA A 7 -10.65 7.21 -6.99
N VAL A 8 -9.96 7.84 -6.04
CA VAL A 8 -8.64 8.44 -6.28
C VAL A 8 -7.61 7.34 -6.55
N ALA A 9 -7.52 6.36 -5.66
CA ALA A 9 -6.60 5.24 -5.83
C ALA A 9 -6.94 4.41 -7.08
N ALA A 10 -8.21 4.04 -7.26
CA ALA A 10 -8.64 3.23 -8.39
C ALA A 10 -8.43 3.94 -9.73
N GLY A 11 -8.78 5.23 -9.82
CA GLY A 11 -8.66 6.00 -11.06
C GLY A 11 -7.22 6.24 -11.49
N VAL A 12 -6.34 6.63 -10.56
CA VAL A 12 -4.93 6.87 -10.88
C VAL A 12 -4.22 5.55 -11.18
N CYS A 13 -4.34 4.54 -10.31
CA CYS A 13 -3.59 3.28 -10.47
C CYS A 13 -4.02 2.49 -11.72
N ALA A 14 -5.24 2.66 -12.23
CA ALA A 14 -5.68 2.03 -13.49
C ALA A 14 -4.85 2.46 -14.72
N HIS A 15 -4.11 3.56 -14.61
CA HIS A 15 -3.26 4.11 -15.68
C HIS A 15 -1.76 3.95 -15.40
N LEU A 16 -1.39 3.32 -14.28
CA LEU A 16 0.00 3.04 -13.91
C LEU A 16 0.35 1.59 -14.21
N ASN A 17 1.64 1.32 -14.43
CA ASN A 17 2.18 -0.04 -14.51
C ASN A 17 3.18 -0.30 -13.37
N ASP A 18 3.76 -1.50 -13.30
CA ASP A 18 4.68 -1.89 -12.21
C ASP A 18 6.02 -1.12 -12.24
N GLU A 19 6.38 -0.46 -13.35
CA GLU A 19 7.55 0.44 -13.46
C GLU A 19 7.28 1.83 -12.85
N ASP A 20 6.01 2.24 -12.78
CA ASP A 20 5.61 3.49 -12.15
C ASP A 20 5.58 3.35 -10.62
N THR A 21 6.15 4.34 -9.93
CA THR A 21 6.19 4.35 -8.48
C THR A 21 5.19 5.34 -7.88
N ILE A 22 4.59 4.94 -6.76
CA ILE A 22 3.71 5.79 -5.95
C ILE A 22 4.16 5.78 -4.49
N THR A 23 3.92 6.91 -3.83
CA THR A 23 3.98 7.02 -2.37
C THR A 23 2.59 7.39 -1.86
N SER A 24 2.28 7.01 -0.62
CA SER A 24 1.00 7.31 -0.01
C SER A 24 1.15 7.85 1.41
N THR A 25 0.11 8.54 1.88
CA THR A 25 0.01 9.05 3.23
C THR A 25 -0.60 8.01 4.19
N HIS A 26 -1.05 8.47 5.37
CA HIS A 26 -1.71 7.70 6.42
C HIS A 26 -2.98 6.93 5.99
N ARG A 27 -3.44 7.16 4.76
CA ARG A 27 -4.61 6.53 4.15
C ARG A 27 -4.23 5.58 3.02
N GLY A 28 -3.09 4.89 3.13
CA GLY A 28 -2.52 4.19 1.98
C GLY A 28 -3.08 2.84 1.61
N HIS A 29 -3.98 2.23 2.39
CA HIS A 29 -4.49 0.89 2.05
C HIS A 29 -5.20 0.83 0.71
N GLY A 30 -5.99 1.85 0.37
CA GLY A 30 -6.64 1.93 -0.94
C GLY A 30 -5.64 1.99 -2.08
N HIS A 31 -4.57 2.77 -1.92
CA HIS A 31 -3.47 2.85 -2.90
C HIS A 31 -2.72 1.52 -3.03
N CYS A 32 -2.40 0.83 -1.92
CA CYS A 32 -1.74 -0.49 -1.97
C CYS A 32 -2.58 -1.51 -2.74
N ILE A 33 -3.89 -1.56 -2.48
CA ILE A 33 -4.79 -2.48 -3.16
C ILE A 33 -4.90 -2.14 -4.65
N ALA A 34 -5.12 -0.85 -4.97
CA ALA A 34 -5.27 -0.40 -6.35
C ALA A 34 -3.99 -0.56 -7.18
N LYS A 35 -2.81 -0.45 -6.54
CA LYS A 35 -1.50 -0.69 -7.17
C LYS A 35 -1.16 -2.18 -7.31
N GLY A 36 -1.98 -3.07 -6.75
CA GLY A 36 -1.86 -4.51 -6.93
C GLY A 36 -0.93 -5.23 -5.96
N CYS A 37 -0.69 -4.66 -4.76
CA CYS A 37 0.03 -5.36 -3.69
C CYS A 37 -0.66 -6.67 -3.32
N ASP A 38 0.10 -7.68 -2.91
CA ASP A 38 -0.48 -8.96 -2.49
C ASP A 38 -1.32 -8.81 -1.22
N LEU A 39 -2.64 -9.06 -1.33
CA LEU A 39 -3.58 -8.94 -0.22
C LEU A 39 -3.23 -9.86 0.97
N LYS A 40 -2.70 -11.06 0.71
CA LYS A 40 -2.31 -11.97 1.81
C LYS A 40 -1.08 -11.46 2.55
N GLY A 41 -0.09 -10.97 1.82
CA GLY A 41 1.07 -10.27 2.35
C GLY A 41 0.67 -9.02 3.12
N MET A 42 -0.24 -8.20 2.59
CA MET A 42 -0.77 -7.01 3.29
C MET A 42 -1.42 -7.38 4.61
N MET A 43 -2.31 -8.37 4.63
CA MET A 43 -2.94 -8.83 5.86
C MET A 43 -1.92 -9.40 6.83
N SER A 44 -0.95 -10.19 6.35
CA SER A 44 0.13 -10.72 7.18
C SER A 44 0.96 -9.59 7.81
N GLU A 45 1.20 -8.51 7.07
CA GLU A 45 1.90 -7.31 7.55
C GLU A 45 1.09 -6.58 8.63
N ILE A 46 -0.22 -6.40 8.42
CA ILE A 46 -1.13 -5.78 9.40
C ILE A 46 -1.13 -6.57 10.73
N TYR A 47 -1.02 -7.90 10.67
CA TYR A 47 -0.92 -8.77 11.84
C TYR A 47 0.50 -8.92 12.41
N GLY A 48 1.51 -8.22 11.87
CA GLY A 48 2.88 -8.28 12.35
C GLY A 48 3.57 -9.64 12.11
N LYS A 49 3.12 -10.41 11.11
CA LYS A 49 3.69 -11.72 10.78
C LYS A 49 4.94 -11.56 9.91
N SER A 50 5.90 -12.47 10.04
CA SER A 50 7.12 -12.50 9.22
C SER A 50 6.86 -12.69 7.71
N ALA A 51 5.71 -13.25 7.35
CA ALA A 51 5.24 -13.39 5.97
C ALA A 51 4.61 -12.11 5.39
N GLY A 52 4.56 -11.01 6.16
CA GLY A 52 4.10 -9.72 5.66
C GLY A 52 5.03 -9.14 4.59
N LEU A 53 4.50 -8.23 3.77
CA LEU A 53 5.25 -7.56 2.69
C LEU A 53 6.54 -6.88 3.19
N CYS A 54 6.55 -6.41 4.44
CA CYS A 54 7.70 -5.80 5.10
C CYS A 54 8.22 -6.66 6.26
N LYS A 55 7.94 -7.96 6.25
CA LYS A 55 8.31 -8.96 7.28
C LYS A 55 7.73 -8.65 8.67
N GLY A 56 6.56 -8.03 8.72
CA GLY A 56 5.84 -7.70 9.96
C GLY A 56 6.40 -6.49 10.70
N LYS A 57 7.22 -5.66 10.03
CA LYS A 57 7.90 -4.51 10.65
C LYS A 57 7.24 -3.16 10.32
N GLY A 58 6.56 -3.06 9.19
CA GLY A 58 5.87 -1.85 8.75
C GLY A 58 4.47 -1.73 9.35
N GLY A 59 3.84 -2.87 9.63
CA GLY A 59 2.47 -2.90 10.15
C GLY A 59 1.47 -2.26 9.19
N SER A 60 0.33 -1.86 9.72
CA SER A 60 -0.76 -1.27 8.92
C SER A 60 -0.35 0.01 8.18
N MET A 61 0.47 0.86 8.79
CA MET A 61 0.72 2.22 8.31
C MET A 61 1.90 2.35 7.35
N HIS A 62 2.76 1.33 7.23
CA HIS A 62 3.99 1.36 6.42
C HIS A 62 4.12 0.18 5.45
N ILE A 63 2.99 -0.25 4.88
CA ILE A 63 2.99 -1.29 3.85
C ILE A 63 3.70 -0.74 2.60
N ALA A 64 4.72 -1.46 2.15
CA ALA A 64 5.49 -1.20 0.94
C ALA A 64 5.66 -2.48 0.13
N ASP A 65 5.64 -2.36 -1.19
CA ASP A 65 5.82 -3.45 -2.15
C ASP A 65 6.54 -2.89 -3.39
N PHE A 66 7.86 -3.09 -3.44
CA PHE A 66 8.71 -2.53 -4.49
C PHE A 66 8.47 -3.19 -5.84
N ASP A 67 8.02 -4.45 -5.87
CA ASP A 67 7.70 -5.15 -7.12
C ASP A 67 6.47 -4.56 -7.80
N LYS A 68 5.64 -3.84 -7.04
CA LYS A 68 4.48 -3.09 -7.52
C LYS A 68 4.70 -1.58 -7.60
N GLY A 69 5.91 -1.10 -7.33
CA GLY A 69 6.19 0.34 -7.25
C GLY A 69 5.47 1.06 -6.11
N MET A 70 5.02 0.34 -5.06
CA MET A 70 4.44 0.93 -3.86
C MET A 70 5.54 1.22 -2.83
N LEU A 71 6.05 2.45 -2.84
CA LEU A 71 7.21 2.84 -2.00
C LEU A 71 6.88 2.91 -0.50
N GLY A 72 5.59 2.98 -0.16
CA GLY A 72 5.13 2.96 1.22
C GLY A 72 3.93 3.86 1.45
N ALA A 73 3.03 3.41 2.33
CA ALA A 73 2.16 4.31 3.07
C ALA A 73 2.97 4.94 4.22
N ASN A 74 2.74 6.22 4.54
CA ASN A 74 3.45 6.85 5.64
C ASN A 74 2.52 7.68 6.54
N GLY A 75 2.69 7.52 7.85
CA GLY A 75 2.01 8.32 8.87
C GLY A 75 2.61 9.71 9.08
N ILE A 76 3.87 9.92 8.67
CA ILE A 76 4.48 11.24 8.65
C ILE A 76 3.93 12.01 7.46
N VAL A 77 3.44 13.22 7.73
CA VAL A 77 2.82 14.11 6.72
C VAL A 77 3.76 15.27 6.41
N GLY A 78 3.86 15.62 5.12
CA GLY A 78 4.80 16.62 4.60
C GLY A 78 6.19 16.04 4.36
#